data_AF-A0A947RBQ5-F1
#
_entry.id   AF-A0A947RBQ5-F1
#
_cell.length_a   1.000
_cell.length_b   1.000
_cell.length_c   1.000
_cell.angle_alpha   90.00
_cell.angle_beta   90.00
_cell.angle_gamma   90.00
#
_symmetry.space_group_name_H-M   'P 1'
#
loop_
_entity.id
_entity.type
_entity.pdbx_description
1 polymer ?
#
loop_
_entity_poly.entity_id
_entity_poly.type
_entity_poly.pdbx_seq_one_letter_code
_entity_poly.pdbx_strand_id
1 'polypeptide(L)'
;MNKIEIEEIVRKEIVQSVLKNQDFLVVGNWKMNKTKREVNEFLDEISKADLGTKNTIVIIPPSPYLYLFESKLRYTRVFYGVQNFYPKENGAFTGEISITMARDFGSKYAIIGHSERRNIFNECNDFSAKKVLSSIKNQMKPILCIGESLIQREKEDYKSFLKTQIKEGLSLLDESLRSKVIVAYEPIWAIGTGVTATPSQVEEVHMFLRNYLIDEYGFETGRKIPLLYGGSVTAENVKELALAQSVSGFLIGGASLSAKTLTQINDILNGK
;
A
#
# COMPACT_ATOMS: atom_id res chain seq x y z
N MET A 1 -15.53 -6.85 -38.63
CA MET A 1 -14.65 -7.03 -37.47
C MET A 1 -14.63 -8.48 -37.06
N ASN A 2 -13.46 -9.05 -36.83
CA ASN A 2 -13.33 -10.42 -36.33
C ASN A 2 -13.49 -10.46 -34.79
N LYS A 3 -13.58 -11.66 -34.21
CA LYS A 3 -13.76 -11.85 -32.76
C LYS A 3 -12.65 -11.19 -31.92
N ILE A 4 -11.41 -11.24 -32.42
CA ILE A 4 -10.23 -10.68 -31.74
C ILE A 4 -10.33 -9.15 -31.69
N GLU A 5 -10.69 -8.51 -32.80
CA GLU A 5 -10.89 -7.06 -32.88
C GLU A 5 -12.00 -6.58 -31.94
N ILE A 6 -13.09 -7.34 -31.80
CA ILE A 6 -14.18 -7.03 -30.85
C ILE A 6 -13.67 -7.14 -29.41
N GLU A 7 -12.95 -8.22 -29.08
CA GLU A 7 -12.38 -8.42 -27.74
C GLU A 7 -11.39 -7.31 -27.37
N GLU A 8 -10.56 -6.84 -28.31
CA GLU A 8 -9.63 -5.73 -28.09
C GLU A 8 -10.35 -4.40 -27.85
N ILE A 9 -11.42 -4.10 -28.61
CA ILE A 9 -12.22 -2.89 -28.43
C ILE A 9 -12.92 -2.90 -27.07
N VAL A 10 -13.63 -3.99 -26.75
CA VAL A 10 -14.33 -4.15 -25.47
C VAL A 10 -13.34 -4.02 -24.30
N ARG A 11 -12.18 -4.68 -24.41
CA ARG A 11 -11.12 -4.57 -23.40
C ARG A 11 -10.67 -3.12 -23.24
N LYS A 12 -10.39 -2.41 -24.34
CA LYS A 12 -9.95 -1.01 -24.31
C LYS A 12 -10.97 -0.09 -23.63
N GLU A 13 -12.26 -0.28 -23.91
CA GLU A 13 -13.35 0.48 -23.27
C GLU A 13 -13.46 0.19 -21.78
N ILE A 14 -13.38 -1.09 -21.37
CA ILE A 14 -13.37 -1.49 -19.95
C ILE A 14 -12.20 -0.80 -19.24
N VAL A 15 -10.99 -0.84 -19.82
CA VAL A 15 -9.83 -0.22 -19.21
C VAL A 15 -10.03 1.29 -19.04
N GLN A 16 -10.47 1.98 -20.09
CA GLN A 16 -10.73 3.41 -20.01
C GLN A 16 -11.80 3.75 -18.96
N SER A 17 -12.85 2.94 -18.86
CA SER A 17 -13.90 3.12 -17.86
C SER A 17 -13.37 2.97 -16.43
N VAL A 18 -12.62 1.91 -16.13
CA VAL A 18 -12.02 1.68 -14.81
C VAL A 18 -11.07 2.83 -14.45
N LEU A 19 -10.13 3.14 -15.33
CA LEU A 19 -9.14 4.19 -15.11
C LEU A 19 -9.76 5.58 -15.01
N LYS A 20 -10.94 5.81 -15.57
CA LYS A 20 -11.67 7.09 -15.45
C LYS A 20 -12.49 7.17 -14.18
N ASN A 21 -13.14 6.09 -13.74
CA ASN A 21 -14.13 6.13 -12.66
C ASN A 21 -13.60 5.71 -11.28
N GLN A 22 -12.43 5.08 -11.22
CA GLN A 22 -11.87 4.59 -9.96
C GLN A 22 -10.68 5.43 -9.49
N ASP A 23 -10.74 5.91 -8.25
CA ASP A 23 -9.61 6.57 -7.59
C ASP A 23 -8.66 5.52 -7.01
N PHE A 24 -7.36 5.70 -7.23
CA PHE A 24 -6.34 4.79 -6.70
C PHE A 24 -5.52 5.44 -5.59
N LEU A 25 -5.17 4.62 -4.60
CA LEU A 25 -4.15 4.95 -3.60
C LEU A 25 -2.78 4.43 -4.07
N VAL A 26 -1.89 5.32 -4.48
CA VAL A 26 -0.54 5.00 -4.97
C VAL A 26 0.47 5.25 -3.85
N VAL A 27 0.98 4.19 -3.24
CA VAL A 27 1.92 4.28 -2.11
C VAL A 27 3.30 3.83 -2.55
N GLY A 28 4.31 4.68 -2.45
CA GLY A 28 5.71 4.33 -2.66
C GLY A 28 6.40 3.96 -1.36
N ASN A 29 6.74 2.68 -1.17
CA ASN A 29 7.58 2.21 -0.08
C ASN A 29 9.05 2.20 -0.52
N TRP A 30 9.82 3.20 -0.07
CA TRP A 30 11.23 3.32 -0.45
C TRP A 30 12.14 2.29 0.19
N LYS A 31 11.67 1.57 1.22
CA LYS A 31 12.50 0.68 2.05
C LYS A 31 13.77 1.42 2.50
N MET A 32 14.89 0.70 2.66
CA MET A 32 16.18 1.26 3.09
C MET A 32 17.01 1.78 1.90
N ASN A 33 16.51 2.78 1.17
CA ASN A 33 17.18 3.36 0.00
C ASN A 33 17.39 4.87 0.10
N LYS A 34 18.23 5.37 -0.82
CA LYS A 34 18.58 6.78 -1.07
C LYS A 34 19.48 7.41 0.00
N THR A 35 20.30 8.34 -0.47
CA THR A 35 21.06 9.31 0.30
C THR A 35 20.28 10.62 0.42
N LYS A 36 20.67 11.49 1.36
CA LYS A 36 20.08 12.83 1.52
C LYS A 36 20.02 13.63 0.21
N ARG A 37 21.04 13.54 -0.64
CA ARG A 37 21.08 14.26 -1.94
C ARG A 37 20.00 13.72 -2.88
N GLU A 38 19.94 12.41 -3.07
CA GLU A 38 18.95 11.76 -3.94
C GLU A 38 17.51 11.96 -3.45
N VAL A 39 17.30 12.09 -2.13
CA VAL A 39 16.00 12.46 -1.58
C VAL A 39 15.62 13.90 -1.97
N ASN A 40 16.54 14.85 -1.88
CA ASN A 40 16.26 16.23 -2.29
C ASN A 40 15.96 16.34 -3.78
N GLU A 41 16.77 15.68 -4.64
CA GLU A 41 16.55 15.63 -6.08
C GLU A 41 15.15 15.07 -6.40
N PHE A 42 14.80 13.93 -5.79
CA PHE A 42 13.47 13.35 -5.95
C PHE A 42 12.34 14.30 -5.52
N LEU A 43 12.47 14.96 -4.36
CA LEU A 43 11.43 15.85 -3.83
C LEU A 43 11.28 17.12 -4.67
N ASP A 44 12.38 17.62 -5.24
CA ASP A 44 12.35 18.77 -6.16
C ASP A 44 11.65 18.43 -7.48
N GLU A 45 11.78 17.18 -7.96
CA GLU A 45 11.03 16.70 -9.11
C GLU A 45 9.54 16.52 -8.79
N ILE A 46 9.22 15.81 -7.71
CA ILE A 46 7.82 15.52 -7.33
C ILE A 46 7.04 16.77 -6.96
N SER A 47 7.64 17.74 -6.28
CA SER A 47 6.96 18.99 -5.91
C SER A 47 6.55 19.84 -7.12
N LYS A 48 7.17 19.63 -8.28
CA LYS A 48 6.88 20.34 -9.54
C LYS A 48 6.02 19.52 -10.51
N ALA A 49 5.83 18.23 -10.27
CA ALA A 49 5.08 17.36 -11.16
C ALA A 49 3.57 17.64 -11.10
N ASP A 50 2.90 17.64 -12.25
CA ASP A 50 1.44 17.56 -12.29
C ASP A 50 0.99 16.14 -12.00
N LEU A 51 0.62 15.89 -10.75
CA LEU A 51 0.15 14.59 -10.28
C LEU A 51 -1.36 14.41 -10.42
N GLY A 52 -2.06 15.42 -10.97
CA GLY A 52 -3.50 15.44 -11.04
C GLY A 52 -4.17 15.51 -9.67
N THR A 53 -5.50 15.38 -9.66
CA THR A 53 -6.32 15.58 -8.46
C THR A 53 -7.10 14.34 -8.02
N LYS A 54 -7.02 13.28 -8.80
CA LYS A 54 -7.87 12.11 -8.68
C LYS A 54 -7.27 11.07 -7.72
N ASN A 55 -6.09 10.55 -8.07
CA ASN A 55 -5.40 9.57 -7.25
C ASN A 55 -4.79 10.20 -5.99
N THR A 56 -4.69 9.41 -4.93
CA THR A 56 -3.97 9.79 -3.72
C THR A 56 -2.56 9.23 -3.79
N ILE A 57 -1.55 10.10 -3.69
CA ILE A 57 -0.14 9.69 -3.73
C ILE A 57 0.46 9.80 -2.33
N VAL A 58 1.11 8.73 -1.90
CA VAL A 58 1.77 8.62 -0.61
C VAL A 58 3.21 8.15 -0.82
N ILE A 59 4.19 8.82 -0.23
CA ILE A 59 5.59 8.38 -0.28
C ILE A 59 6.08 8.08 1.14
N ILE A 60 6.69 6.91 1.34
CA ILE A 60 7.07 6.42 2.65
C ILE A 60 8.59 6.20 2.68
N PRO A 61 9.38 7.23 3.04
CA PRO A 61 10.85 7.18 3.09
C PRO A 61 11.38 6.52 4.36
N PRO A 62 12.70 6.19 4.43
CA PRO A 62 13.39 6.00 5.69
C PRO A 62 13.18 7.19 6.65
N SER A 63 12.90 6.90 7.92
CA SER A 63 12.54 7.90 8.93
C SER A 63 13.53 9.06 9.12
N PRO A 64 14.86 8.88 8.96
CA PRO A 64 15.80 10.01 9.03
C PRO A 64 15.54 11.10 8.01
N TYR A 65 14.79 10.83 6.93
CA TYR A 65 14.51 11.81 5.87
C TYR A 65 13.18 12.54 6.03
N LEU A 66 12.35 12.23 7.04
CA LEU A 66 11.03 12.86 7.21
C LEU A 66 11.07 14.39 7.29
N TYR A 67 12.13 14.96 7.87
CA TYR A 67 12.30 16.42 7.93
C TYR A 67 12.39 17.08 6.54
N LEU A 68 12.93 16.39 5.53
CA LEU A 68 12.99 16.91 4.16
C LEU A 68 11.59 16.93 3.54
N PHE A 69 10.80 15.89 3.79
CA PHE A 69 9.43 15.76 3.31
C PHE A 69 8.54 16.85 3.88
N GLU A 70 8.67 17.15 5.18
CA GLU A 70 7.98 18.27 5.80
C GLU A 70 8.27 19.58 5.06
N SER A 71 9.55 19.92 4.85
CA SER A 71 9.94 21.18 4.23
C SER A 71 9.51 21.30 2.75
N LYS A 72 9.53 20.20 1.99
CA LYS A 72 9.34 20.21 0.53
C LYS A 72 7.90 19.91 0.10
N LEU A 73 7.15 19.13 0.88
CA LEU A 73 5.82 18.64 0.47
C LEU A 73 4.66 19.25 1.25
N ARG A 74 4.89 20.06 2.30
CA ARG A 74 3.84 20.65 3.17
C ARG A 74 2.70 21.34 2.43
N TYR A 75 2.99 21.97 1.29
CA TYR A 75 2.01 22.70 0.47
C TYR A 75 1.64 21.96 -0.82
N THR A 76 1.98 20.68 -0.91
CA THR A 76 1.63 19.82 -2.03
C THR A 76 0.47 18.90 -1.66
N ARG A 77 -0.09 18.19 -2.65
CA ARG A 77 -1.09 17.15 -2.44
C ARG A 77 -0.50 15.77 -2.13
N VAL A 78 0.83 15.68 -2.06
CA VAL A 78 1.54 14.42 -1.84
C VAL A 78 1.61 14.17 -0.33
N PHE A 79 1.02 13.06 0.09
CA PHE A 79 1.13 12.61 1.47
C PHE A 79 2.43 11.84 1.67
N TYR A 80 2.84 11.71 2.92
CA TYR A 80 3.96 10.85 3.29
C TYR A 80 3.71 10.17 4.63
N GLY A 81 4.55 9.19 4.92
CA GLY A 81 4.37 8.31 6.05
C GLY A 81 5.67 7.73 6.56
N VAL A 82 5.53 6.82 7.51
CA VAL A 82 6.64 6.11 8.13
C VAL A 82 6.61 4.62 7.78
N GLN A 83 7.78 4.02 7.53
CA GLN A 83 7.90 2.60 7.19
C GLN A 83 7.72 1.66 8.40
N ASN A 84 7.99 2.17 9.60
CA ASN A 84 7.87 1.45 10.86
C ASN A 84 7.90 2.43 12.03
N PHE A 85 7.26 2.06 13.15
CA PHE A 85 7.34 2.77 14.42
C PHE A 85 7.02 1.81 15.56
N TYR A 86 7.32 2.20 16.80
CA TYR A 86 6.97 1.45 18.00
C TYR A 86 5.58 1.88 18.53
N PRO A 87 4.73 0.96 19.00
CA PRO A 87 3.34 1.29 19.34
C PRO A 87 3.17 2.19 20.57
N LYS A 88 4.19 2.35 21.42
CA LYS A 88 4.16 3.31 22.54
C LYS A 88 4.54 4.71 22.09
N GLU A 89 3.95 5.72 22.72
CA GLU A 89 4.20 7.13 22.37
C GLU A 89 5.57 7.64 22.82
N ASN A 90 6.12 7.07 23.89
CA ASN A 90 7.46 7.33 24.40
C ASN A 90 7.91 6.17 25.33
N GLY A 91 9.18 6.17 25.75
CA GLY A 91 9.73 5.26 26.74
C GLY A 91 11.13 4.77 26.39
N ALA A 92 11.62 3.80 27.17
CA ALA A 92 12.95 3.20 26.99
C ALA A 92 12.96 2.18 25.83
N PHE A 93 12.90 2.68 24.59
CA PHE A 93 12.93 1.89 23.35
C PHE A 93 14.04 2.41 22.43
N THR A 94 15.30 2.27 22.86
CA THR A 94 16.47 2.77 22.14
C THR A 94 16.49 2.30 20.68
N GLY A 95 16.59 3.25 19.75
CA GLY A 95 16.62 2.99 18.31
C GLY A 95 15.25 2.99 17.63
N GLU A 96 14.16 2.88 18.38
CA GLU A 96 12.81 3.01 17.83
C GLU A 96 12.38 4.47 17.71
N ILE A 97 11.44 4.72 16.81
CA ILE A 97 10.70 5.99 16.74
C ILE A 97 9.25 5.77 17.16
N SER A 98 8.64 6.77 17.78
CA SER A 98 7.22 6.73 18.10
C SER A 98 6.37 7.27 16.95
N ILE A 99 5.08 6.94 16.97
CA ILE A 99 4.12 7.50 16.00
C ILE A 99 3.96 9.03 16.16
N THR A 100 4.15 9.55 17.37
CA THR A 100 4.06 10.98 17.67
C THR A 100 5.24 11.75 17.07
N MET A 101 6.45 11.18 17.10
CA MET A 101 7.62 11.74 16.40
C MET A 101 7.40 11.82 14.88
N ALA A 102 6.87 10.75 14.27
CA ALA A 102 6.60 10.75 12.83
C ALA A 102 5.52 11.78 12.44
N ARG A 103 4.48 11.94 13.26
CA ARG A 103 3.41 12.94 13.06
C ARG A 103 3.92 14.36 13.20
N ASP A 104 4.90 14.60 14.06
CA ASP A 104 5.51 15.93 14.26
C ASP A 104 6.10 16.47 12.95
N PHE A 105 6.72 15.59 12.15
CA PHE A 105 7.16 15.91 10.79
C PHE A 105 6.04 15.98 9.75
N GLY A 106 4.76 15.91 10.13
CA GLY A 106 3.62 16.00 9.22
C GLY A 106 3.18 14.70 8.54
N SER A 107 3.76 13.55 8.91
CA SER A 107 3.37 12.24 8.36
C SER A 107 1.88 11.96 8.55
N LYS A 108 1.27 11.22 7.62
CA LYS A 108 -0.16 10.85 7.63
C LYS A 108 -0.44 9.36 7.49
N TYR A 109 0.54 8.57 7.06
CA TYR A 109 0.42 7.12 6.83
C TYR A 109 1.50 6.34 7.58
N ALA A 110 1.23 5.08 7.92
CA ALA A 110 2.22 4.20 8.52
C ALA A 110 2.10 2.78 7.97
N ILE A 111 3.20 2.22 7.46
CA ILE A 111 3.27 0.80 7.10
C ILE A 111 3.44 -0.03 8.38
N ILE A 112 2.68 -1.11 8.48
CA ILE A 112 2.66 -2.00 9.64
C ILE A 112 2.66 -3.45 9.15
N GLY A 113 3.54 -4.28 9.73
CA GLY A 113 3.59 -5.69 9.40
C GLY A 113 4.03 -5.99 7.96
N HIS A 114 4.85 -5.13 7.35
CA HIS A 114 5.45 -5.42 6.04
C HIS A 114 6.18 -6.78 6.09
N SER A 115 6.09 -7.57 5.03
CA SER A 115 6.70 -8.90 4.93
C SER A 115 8.17 -8.95 5.38
N GLU A 116 9.00 -7.98 4.99
CA GLU A 116 10.40 -7.87 5.46
C GLU A 116 10.51 -7.75 6.99
N ARG A 117 9.58 -7.02 7.64
CA ARG A 117 9.57 -6.90 9.09
C ARG A 117 9.12 -8.18 9.78
N ARG A 118 8.15 -8.87 9.21
CA ARG A 118 7.69 -10.17 9.70
C ARG A 118 8.78 -11.23 9.60
N ASN A 119 9.48 -11.28 8.46
CA ASN A 119 10.42 -12.36 8.15
C ASN A 119 11.84 -12.11 8.69
N ILE A 120 12.32 -10.87 8.69
CA ILE A 120 13.70 -10.54 9.09
C ILE A 120 13.74 -10.11 10.57
N PHE A 121 12.74 -9.35 11.01
CA PHE A 121 12.68 -8.77 12.35
C PHE A 121 11.67 -9.48 13.27
N ASN A 122 11.12 -10.62 12.82
CA ASN A 122 10.20 -11.48 13.57
C ASN A 122 8.95 -10.75 14.10
N GLU A 123 8.46 -9.78 13.34
CA GLU A 123 7.31 -8.99 13.74
C GLU A 123 6.00 -9.81 13.65
N CYS A 124 5.30 -9.99 14.77
CA CYS A 124 4.10 -10.84 14.84
C CYS A 124 2.79 -10.05 14.69
N ASN A 125 1.67 -10.76 14.56
CA ASN A 125 0.34 -10.17 14.40
C ASN A 125 -0.10 -9.36 15.63
N ASP A 126 0.14 -9.84 16.85
CA ASP A 126 -0.18 -9.10 18.08
C ASP A 126 0.55 -7.75 18.13
N PHE A 127 1.84 -7.73 17.78
CA PHE A 127 2.59 -6.48 17.73
C PHE A 127 2.10 -5.54 16.62
N SER A 128 1.72 -6.10 15.46
CA SER A 128 1.07 -5.35 14.38
C SER A 128 -0.25 -4.74 14.83
N ALA A 129 -1.08 -5.47 15.58
CA ALA A 129 -2.35 -4.98 16.11
C ALA A 129 -2.18 -3.79 17.05
N LYS A 130 -1.16 -3.85 17.92
CA LYS A 130 -0.79 -2.72 18.81
C LYS A 130 -0.39 -1.48 18.01
N LYS A 131 0.34 -1.65 16.91
CA LYS A 131 0.69 -0.55 16.00
C LYS A 131 -0.53 0.00 15.28
N VAL A 132 -1.42 -0.85 14.77
CA VAL A 132 -2.65 -0.41 14.09
C VAL A 132 -3.49 0.47 15.02
N LEU A 133 -3.70 0.03 16.26
CA LEU A 133 -4.41 0.81 17.27
C LEU A 133 -3.70 2.13 17.57
N SER A 134 -2.38 2.10 17.76
CA SER A 134 -1.58 3.29 18.06
C SER A 134 -1.63 4.33 16.93
N SER A 135 -1.56 3.89 15.67
CA SER A 135 -1.75 4.74 14.48
C SER A 135 -3.09 5.46 14.50
N ILE A 136 -4.18 4.72 14.68
CA ILE A 136 -5.54 5.30 14.67
C ILE A 136 -5.73 6.29 15.81
N LYS A 137 -5.27 5.96 17.03
CA LYS A 137 -5.32 6.88 18.18
C LYS A 137 -4.55 8.18 17.92
N ASN A 138 -3.49 8.11 17.13
CA ASN A 138 -2.65 9.24 16.78
C ASN A 138 -3.01 9.90 15.43
N GLN A 139 -4.18 9.60 14.86
CA GLN A 139 -4.69 10.17 13.60
C GLN A 139 -3.78 9.87 12.38
N MET A 140 -3.07 8.75 12.44
CA MET A 140 -2.27 8.21 11.35
C MET A 140 -3.04 7.08 10.67
N LYS A 141 -3.05 7.04 9.33
CA LYS A 141 -3.72 5.98 8.57
C LYS A 141 -2.82 4.74 8.49
N PRO A 142 -3.19 3.61 9.13
CA PRO A 142 -2.38 2.39 9.07
C PRO A 142 -2.57 1.68 7.72
N ILE A 143 -1.45 1.23 7.15
CA ILE A 143 -1.39 0.28 6.04
C ILE A 143 -0.91 -1.05 6.63
N LEU A 144 -1.85 -1.95 6.91
CA LEU A 144 -1.57 -3.29 7.43
C LEU A 144 -1.19 -4.20 6.26
N CYS A 145 0.08 -4.61 6.22
CA CYS A 145 0.56 -5.58 5.25
C CYS A 145 0.27 -7.01 5.70
N ILE A 146 -0.23 -7.80 4.76
CA ILE A 146 -0.51 -9.24 4.87
C ILE A 146 0.05 -9.94 3.63
N GLY A 147 0.32 -11.23 3.72
CA GLY A 147 0.92 -11.94 2.61
C GLY A 147 1.42 -13.32 2.98
N GLU A 148 1.32 -14.27 2.05
CA GLU A 148 1.81 -15.63 2.19
C GLU A 148 3.16 -15.85 1.47
N SER A 149 3.97 -16.76 2.01
CA SER A 149 5.12 -17.35 1.33
C SER A 149 4.71 -18.34 0.24
N LEU A 150 5.65 -18.69 -0.64
CA LEU A 150 5.42 -19.71 -1.67
C LEU A 150 4.95 -21.04 -1.08
N ILE A 151 5.59 -21.47 0.02
CA ILE A 151 5.26 -22.73 0.71
C ILE A 151 3.82 -22.72 1.22
N GLN A 152 3.32 -21.59 1.73
CA GLN A 152 1.94 -21.46 2.17
C GLN A 152 0.96 -21.44 0.99
N ARG A 153 1.33 -20.77 -0.11
CA ARG A 153 0.54 -20.78 -1.35
C ARG A 153 0.33 -22.21 -1.86
N GLU A 154 1.40 -22.99 -1.92
CA GLU A 154 1.42 -24.37 -2.43
C GLU A 154 0.66 -25.36 -1.53
N LYS A 155 0.52 -25.05 -0.24
CA LYS A 155 -0.25 -25.88 0.71
C LYS A 155 -1.76 -25.65 0.64
N GLU A 156 -2.24 -24.79 -0.25
CA GLU A 156 -3.65 -24.38 -0.43
C GLU A 156 -4.35 -23.81 0.82
N ASP A 157 -3.63 -23.64 1.94
CA ASP A 157 -4.12 -23.07 3.20
C ASP A 157 -3.90 -21.54 3.30
N TYR A 158 -3.23 -20.94 2.32
CA TYR A 158 -2.84 -19.53 2.35
C TYR A 158 -4.02 -18.58 2.57
N LYS A 159 -5.21 -18.92 2.06
CA LYS A 159 -6.45 -18.15 2.28
C LYS A 159 -6.79 -18.05 3.77
N SER A 160 -6.64 -19.15 4.53
CA SER A 160 -6.83 -19.16 5.98
C SER A 160 -5.75 -18.35 6.70
N PHE A 161 -4.51 -18.45 6.23
CA PHE A 161 -3.40 -17.66 6.75
C PHE A 161 -3.63 -16.15 6.59
N LEU A 162 -4.04 -15.70 5.40
CA LEU A 162 -4.36 -14.28 5.14
C LEU A 162 -5.51 -13.77 6.01
N LYS A 163 -6.58 -14.57 6.19
CA LYS A 163 -7.68 -14.24 7.11
C LYS A 163 -7.17 -14.03 8.53
N THR A 164 -6.30 -14.91 9.00
CA THR A 164 -5.72 -14.83 10.34
C THR A 164 -4.91 -13.54 10.52
N GLN A 165 -4.08 -13.16 9.54
CA GLN A 165 -3.31 -11.92 9.61
C GLN A 165 -4.20 -10.67 9.68
N ILE A 166 -5.30 -10.62 8.93
CA ILE A 166 -6.27 -9.51 9.03
C ILE A 166 -6.95 -9.53 10.39
N LYS A 167 -7.54 -10.66 10.78
CA LYS A 167 -8.30 -10.80 12.02
C LYS A 167 -7.48 -10.39 13.23
N GLU A 168 -6.27 -10.93 13.35
CA GLU A 168 -5.38 -10.64 14.47
C GLU A 168 -4.83 -9.21 14.39
N GLY A 169 -4.46 -8.72 13.21
CA GLY A 169 -3.98 -7.35 13.01
C GLY A 169 -5.03 -6.27 13.33
N LEU A 170 -6.31 -6.61 13.29
CA LEU A 170 -7.43 -5.72 13.63
C LEU A 170 -8.08 -6.02 14.98
N SER A 171 -7.56 -7.00 15.73
CA SER A 171 -8.19 -7.55 16.95
C SER A 171 -8.39 -6.53 18.08
N LEU A 172 -7.58 -5.46 18.11
CA LEU A 172 -7.66 -4.40 19.12
C LEU A 172 -8.53 -3.21 18.70
N LEU A 173 -9.17 -3.27 17.52
CA LEU A 173 -10.04 -2.21 17.03
C LEU A 173 -11.51 -2.50 17.29
N ASP A 174 -12.18 -1.47 17.82
CA ASP A 174 -13.64 -1.38 17.78
C ASP A 174 -14.12 -1.36 16.32
N GLU A 175 -15.33 -1.85 16.08
CA GLU A 175 -15.92 -1.99 14.75
C GLU A 175 -15.92 -0.67 13.96
N SER A 176 -16.25 0.45 14.63
CA SER A 176 -16.28 1.79 14.03
C SER A 176 -14.93 2.28 13.53
N LEU A 177 -13.82 1.72 14.02
CA LEU A 177 -12.46 2.11 13.66
C LEU A 177 -11.88 1.26 12.53
N ARG A 178 -12.43 0.09 12.23
CA ARG A 178 -11.89 -0.84 11.21
C ARG A 178 -11.87 -0.24 9.81
N SER A 179 -12.87 0.57 9.48
CA SER A 179 -12.95 1.29 8.20
C SER A 179 -11.82 2.29 7.96
N LYS A 180 -11.04 2.64 9.00
CA LYS A 180 -9.89 3.55 8.91
C LYS A 180 -8.60 2.84 8.48
N VAL A 181 -8.61 1.52 8.38
CA VAL A 181 -7.43 0.73 8.02
C VAL A 181 -7.38 0.50 6.51
N ILE A 182 -6.17 0.52 5.96
CA ILE A 182 -5.85 0.07 4.62
C ILE A 182 -5.17 -1.29 4.76
N VAL A 183 -5.54 -2.27 3.93
CA VAL A 183 -4.87 -3.57 3.88
C VAL A 183 -4.05 -3.64 2.60
N ALA A 184 -2.78 -4.00 2.70
CA ALA A 184 -1.91 -4.24 1.55
C ALA A 184 -1.61 -5.74 1.46
N TYR A 185 -2.04 -6.36 0.38
CA TYR A 185 -1.75 -7.76 0.08
C TYR A 185 -0.43 -7.87 -0.67
N GLU A 186 0.53 -8.55 -0.06
CA GLU A 186 1.90 -8.73 -0.54
C GLU A 186 2.15 -10.22 -0.82
N PRO A 187 2.02 -10.71 -2.06
CA PRO A 187 2.46 -12.08 -2.39
C PRO A 187 3.98 -12.19 -2.16
N ILE A 188 4.42 -12.70 -1.01
CA ILE A 188 5.83 -12.66 -0.57
C ILE A 188 6.74 -13.33 -1.60
N TRP A 189 6.23 -14.38 -2.24
CA TRP A 189 6.90 -15.11 -3.32
C TRP A 189 7.18 -14.27 -4.59
N ALA A 190 6.49 -13.14 -4.78
CA ALA A 190 6.65 -12.22 -5.91
C ALA A 190 7.40 -10.92 -5.55
N ILE A 191 7.84 -10.73 -4.30
CA ILE A 191 8.52 -9.50 -3.87
C ILE A 191 10.01 -9.59 -4.19
N GLY A 192 10.48 -8.75 -5.12
CA GLY A 192 11.92 -8.63 -5.43
C GLY A 192 12.54 -9.85 -6.12
N THR A 193 11.72 -10.82 -6.55
CA THR A 193 12.16 -12.06 -7.22
C THR A 193 12.15 -11.94 -8.75
N GLY A 194 11.59 -10.86 -9.30
CA GLY A 194 11.34 -10.73 -10.75
C GLY A 194 10.14 -11.55 -11.24
N VAL A 195 9.58 -12.41 -10.40
CA VAL A 195 8.31 -13.10 -10.65
C VAL A 195 7.18 -12.17 -10.27
N THR A 196 6.23 -11.99 -11.18
CA THR A 196 5.08 -11.10 -10.98
C THR A 196 3.83 -11.96 -10.87
N ALA A 197 2.98 -11.74 -9.86
CA ALA A 197 1.66 -12.36 -9.85
C ALA A 197 0.88 -11.90 -11.09
N THR A 198 0.19 -12.82 -11.75
CA THR A 198 -0.64 -12.48 -12.91
C THR A 198 -1.84 -11.64 -12.47
N PRO A 199 -2.42 -10.79 -13.33
CA PRO A 199 -3.63 -10.06 -13.00
C PRO A 199 -4.76 -10.94 -12.47
N SER A 200 -4.92 -12.16 -13.01
CA SER A 200 -5.89 -13.14 -12.52
C SER A 200 -5.61 -13.64 -11.11
N GLN A 201 -4.34 -13.89 -10.75
CA GLN A 201 -3.96 -14.26 -9.38
C GLN A 201 -4.18 -13.11 -8.40
N VAL A 202 -3.94 -11.87 -8.84
CA VAL A 202 -4.22 -10.67 -8.03
C VAL A 202 -5.72 -10.53 -7.80
N GLU A 203 -6.52 -10.63 -8.86
CA GLU A 203 -7.99 -10.57 -8.76
C GLU A 203 -8.55 -11.67 -7.85
N GLU A 204 -8.10 -12.92 -8.01
CA GLU A 204 -8.56 -14.05 -7.18
C GLU A 204 -8.41 -13.74 -5.68
N VAL A 205 -7.23 -13.26 -5.29
CA VAL A 205 -6.94 -12.99 -3.88
C VAL A 205 -7.67 -11.74 -3.41
N HIS A 206 -7.70 -10.66 -4.20
CA HIS A 206 -8.37 -9.43 -3.82
C HIS A 206 -9.89 -9.60 -3.66
N MET A 207 -10.53 -10.37 -4.55
CA MET A 207 -11.95 -10.72 -4.41
C MET A 207 -12.20 -11.59 -3.18
N PHE A 208 -11.33 -12.59 -2.93
CA PHE A 208 -11.42 -13.40 -1.72
C PHE A 208 -11.30 -12.55 -0.44
N LEU A 209 -10.33 -11.64 -0.38
CA LEU A 209 -10.14 -10.74 0.76
C LEU A 209 -11.33 -9.78 0.91
N ARG A 210 -11.87 -9.26 -0.19
CA ARG A 210 -13.07 -8.41 -0.16
C ARG A 210 -14.27 -9.15 0.42
N ASN A 211 -14.53 -10.37 -0.03
CA ASN A 211 -15.63 -11.19 0.49
C ASN A 211 -15.43 -11.47 1.98
N TYR A 212 -14.21 -11.86 2.38
CA TYR A 212 -13.90 -12.08 3.79
C TYR A 212 -14.17 -10.83 4.65
N LEU A 213 -13.73 -9.64 4.20
CA LEU A 213 -13.95 -8.40 4.93
C LEU A 213 -15.45 -8.05 5.05
N ILE A 214 -16.25 -8.34 4.02
CA ILE A 214 -17.71 -8.14 4.04
C ILE A 214 -18.38 -9.13 4.99
N ASP A 215 -17.98 -10.41 4.94
CA ASP A 215 -18.54 -11.47 5.78
C ASP A 215 -18.22 -11.23 7.27
N GLU A 216 -16.97 -10.86 7.58
CA GLU A 216 -16.50 -10.71 8.96
C GLU A 216 -16.91 -9.36 9.59
N TYR A 217 -16.91 -8.27 8.80
CA TYR A 217 -17.11 -6.91 9.32
C TYR A 217 -18.38 -6.22 8.80
N GLY A 218 -19.21 -6.94 8.04
CA GLY A 218 -20.43 -6.41 7.45
C GLY A 218 -20.20 -5.63 6.16
N PHE A 219 -21.23 -5.52 5.32
CA PHE A 219 -21.15 -4.91 3.98
C PHE A 219 -20.60 -3.49 3.99
N GLU A 220 -21.09 -2.63 4.90
CA GLU A 220 -20.70 -1.21 4.96
C GLU A 220 -19.22 -1.00 5.29
N THR A 221 -18.69 -1.73 6.26
CA THR A 221 -17.28 -1.63 6.67
C THR A 221 -16.39 -2.39 5.71
N GLY A 222 -16.76 -3.64 5.42
CA GLY A 222 -15.99 -4.56 4.60
C GLY A 222 -15.77 -4.06 3.18
N ARG A 223 -16.73 -3.34 2.58
CA ARG A 223 -16.57 -2.71 1.25
C ARG A 223 -15.66 -1.49 1.26
N LYS A 224 -15.59 -0.74 2.37
CA LYS A 224 -14.88 0.56 2.45
C LYS A 224 -13.38 0.42 2.73
N ILE A 225 -12.95 -0.70 3.32
CA ILE A 225 -11.52 -0.96 3.59
C ILE A 225 -10.76 -1.01 2.26
N PRO A 226 -9.79 -0.12 1.99
CA PRO A 226 -9.00 -0.18 0.76
C PRO A 226 -8.09 -1.42 0.75
N LEU A 227 -8.05 -2.12 -0.39
CA LEU A 227 -7.17 -3.26 -0.62
C LEU A 227 -6.10 -2.88 -1.64
N LEU A 228 -4.85 -2.74 -1.19
CA LEU A 228 -3.72 -2.45 -2.07
C LEU A 228 -3.04 -3.72 -2.51
N TYR A 229 -2.59 -3.75 -3.76
CA TYR A 229 -1.67 -4.78 -4.23
C TYR A 229 -0.22 -4.34 -3.96
N GLY A 230 0.54 -5.15 -3.23
CA GLY A 230 1.91 -4.87 -2.77
C GLY A 230 3.00 -5.72 -3.42
N GLY A 231 2.70 -6.38 -4.55
CA GLY A 231 3.70 -7.14 -5.31
C GLY A 231 4.53 -6.26 -6.26
N SER A 232 5.17 -6.89 -7.25
CA SER A 232 5.96 -6.17 -8.27
C SER A 232 5.05 -5.36 -9.21
N VAL A 233 5.01 -4.04 -9.01
CA VAL A 233 4.26 -3.07 -9.82
C VAL A 233 5.23 -2.20 -10.59
N THR A 234 5.01 -2.07 -11.90
CA THR A 234 5.81 -1.26 -12.81
C THR A 234 4.89 -0.45 -13.74
N ALA A 235 5.44 0.50 -14.50
CA ALA A 235 4.66 1.27 -15.47
C ALA A 235 4.06 0.36 -16.57
N GLU A 236 4.72 -0.75 -16.89
CA GLU A 236 4.31 -1.69 -17.93
C GLU A 236 3.11 -2.54 -17.50
N ASN A 237 3.00 -2.89 -16.21
CA ASN A 237 1.98 -3.82 -15.73
C ASN A 237 0.82 -3.16 -14.94
N VAL A 238 1.01 -1.93 -14.45
CA VAL A 238 0.05 -1.30 -13.53
C VAL A 238 -1.34 -1.15 -14.14
N LYS A 239 -1.42 -0.88 -15.45
CA LYS A 239 -2.68 -0.76 -16.18
C LYS A 239 -3.53 -2.02 -16.09
N GLU A 240 -2.90 -3.18 -16.23
CA GLU A 240 -3.57 -4.48 -16.18
C GLU A 240 -3.91 -4.88 -14.75
N LEU A 241 -3.03 -4.60 -13.80
CA LEU A 241 -3.29 -4.82 -12.38
C LEU A 241 -4.43 -3.93 -11.85
N ALA A 242 -4.61 -2.73 -12.41
CA ALA A 242 -5.69 -1.82 -12.05
C ALA A 242 -7.09 -2.34 -12.46
N LEU A 243 -7.15 -3.31 -13.40
CA LEU A 243 -8.41 -3.92 -13.82
C LEU A 243 -8.87 -5.03 -12.86
N ALA A 244 -7.96 -5.58 -12.06
CA ALA A 244 -8.28 -6.63 -11.12
C ALA A 244 -9.32 -6.12 -10.10
N GLN A 245 -10.43 -6.82 -10.02
CA GLN A 245 -11.52 -6.43 -9.14
C GLN A 245 -11.06 -6.33 -7.67
N SER A 246 -11.64 -5.36 -6.97
CA SER A 246 -11.33 -5.05 -5.56
C SER A 246 -9.93 -4.50 -5.28
N VAL A 247 -9.03 -4.37 -6.27
CA VAL A 247 -7.79 -3.59 -6.13
C VAL A 247 -8.16 -2.11 -5.99
N SER A 248 -7.76 -1.47 -4.89
CA SER A 248 -8.02 -0.05 -4.59
C SER A 248 -6.77 0.82 -4.79
N GLY A 249 -5.65 0.23 -5.18
CA GLY A 249 -4.37 0.92 -5.32
C GLY A 249 -3.19 -0.02 -5.12
N PHE A 250 -2.02 0.55 -4.89
CA PHE A 250 -0.74 -0.15 -4.95
C PHE A 250 0.20 0.27 -3.82
N LEU A 251 0.93 -0.71 -3.28
CA LEU A 251 2.09 -0.50 -2.43
C LEU A 251 3.36 -0.87 -3.21
N ILE A 252 4.00 0.14 -3.79
CA ILE A 252 5.04 0.01 -4.80
C ILE A 252 6.42 0.07 -4.14
N GLY A 253 7.25 -0.95 -4.37
CA GLY A 253 8.65 -0.98 -3.95
C GLY A 253 9.58 -0.20 -4.89
N GLY A 254 10.48 -0.92 -5.59
CA GLY A 254 11.57 -0.33 -6.36
C GLY A 254 11.16 0.72 -7.41
N ALA A 255 10.04 0.52 -8.10
CA ALA A 255 9.55 1.48 -9.10
C ALA A 255 9.18 2.86 -8.50
N SER A 256 8.95 2.94 -7.18
CA SER A 256 8.65 4.19 -6.48
C SER A 256 9.89 5.02 -6.14
N LEU A 257 11.11 4.50 -6.35
CA LEU A 257 12.36 5.21 -6.09
C LEU A 257 12.67 6.29 -7.14
N SER A 258 12.02 6.25 -8.30
CA SER A 258 12.18 7.23 -9.38
C SER A 258 10.95 8.14 -9.43
N ALA A 259 11.15 9.45 -9.33
CA ALA A 259 10.05 10.42 -9.39
C ALA A 259 9.34 10.32 -10.75
N LYS A 260 10.12 10.24 -11.84
CA LYS A 260 9.62 9.99 -13.19
C LYS A 260 8.76 8.73 -13.29
N THR A 261 9.24 7.61 -12.74
CA THR A 261 8.50 6.33 -12.82
C THR A 261 7.23 6.36 -11.97
N LEU A 262 7.28 6.97 -10.78
CA LEU A 262 6.09 7.14 -9.94
C LEU A 262 5.03 8.03 -10.62
N THR A 263 5.45 9.14 -11.22
CA THR A 263 4.57 10.02 -12.00
C THR A 263 3.97 9.28 -13.18
N GLN A 264 4.78 8.51 -13.93
CA GLN A 264 4.30 7.71 -15.05
C GLN A 264 3.25 6.68 -14.63
N ILE A 265 3.47 5.96 -13.52
CA ILE A 265 2.48 5.03 -12.97
C ILE A 265 1.19 5.76 -12.61
N ASN A 266 1.29 6.93 -11.96
CA ASN A 266 0.12 7.73 -11.60
C ASN A 266 -0.64 8.26 -12.84
N ASP A 267 0.07 8.68 -13.88
CA ASP A 267 -0.53 9.16 -15.13
C ASP A 267 -1.32 8.06 -15.84
N ILE A 268 -0.75 6.85 -15.93
CA ILE A 268 -1.45 5.67 -16.45
C ILE A 268 -2.72 5.41 -15.64
N LEU A 269 -2.64 5.49 -14.30
CA LEU A 269 -3.81 5.32 -13.43
C LEU A 269 -4.83 6.46 -13.53
N ASN A 270 -4.42 7.64 -14.00
CA ASN A 270 -5.32 8.74 -14.34
C ASN A 270 -5.90 8.61 -15.76
N GLY A 271 -5.49 7.60 -16.53
CA GLY A 271 -5.90 7.43 -17.93
C GLY A 271 -5.23 8.39 -18.91
N LYS A 272 -4.10 9.00 -18.55
CA LYS A 272 -3.22 9.76 -19.44
C LYS A 272 -2.27 8.80 -20.16
#